data_AF-A0A1W6CMG6-F1
#
_entry.id   AF-A0A1W6CMG6-F1
#
_cell.length_a   1.000
_cell.length_b   1.000
_cell.length_c   1.000
_cell.angle_alpha   90.00
_cell.angle_beta   90.00
_cell.angle_gamma   90.00
#
_symmetry.space_group_name_H-M   'P 1'
#
loop_
_entity.id
_entity.type
_entity.pdbx_description
1 polymer ?
#
loop_
_entity_poly.entity_id
_entity_poly.type
_entity_poly.pdbx_seq_one_letter_code
_entity_poly.pdbx_strand_id
1 'polypeptide(L)'
;MKARTQVKVLVVDDEAVMRRHIIRMLRNIPVLDVEIAEARDGSAALLHLRGGLENKPDLIITDLRMEPMGGLDFIRAVRSGDDGIDRFLPMVAMTSDTETDTVTRVLRAGADGLVTKPVSQEMLRRQVLPVLTRESPFIEIVLPEGKYFGPFSPFVKQHVLVPGCPHRIVHKRQGRIAA
;
A
#
# COMPACT_ATOMS: atom_id res chain seq x y z
N MET A 1 26.64 8.36 -13.95
CA MET A 1 25.82 7.88 -12.82
C MET A 1 24.36 8.15 -13.16
N LYS A 2 23.47 7.15 -13.19
CA LYS A 2 22.03 7.41 -13.36
C LYS A 2 21.53 8.16 -12.12
N ALA A 3 20.77 9.24 -12.31
CA ALA A 3 20.09 9.91 -11.21
C ALA A 3 19.26 8.87 -10.44
N ARG A 4 19.40 8.82 -9.12
CA ARG A 4 18.49 8.04 -8.29
C ARG A 4 17.15 8.76 -8.33
N THR A 5 16.10 8.08 -8.77
CA THR A 5 14.75 8.62 -8.67
C THR A 5 14.42 8.74 -7.19
N GLN A 6 14.15 9.96 -6.73
CA GLN A 6 13.67 10.20 -5.37
C GLN A 6 12.28 9.58 -5.22
N VAL A 7 12.06 8.81 -4.17
CA VAL A 7 10.82 8.10 -3.86
C VAL A 7 10.31 8.59 -2.52
N LYS A 8 9.10 9.16 -2.49
CA LYS A 8 8.45 9.57 -1.25
C LYS A 8 7.73 8.39 -0.63
N VAL A 9 8.11 8.03 0.60
CA VAL A 9 7.51 6.90 1.33
C VAL A 9 6.82 7.42 2.60
N LEU A 10 5.53 7.11 2.74
CA LEU A 10 4.79 7.31 3.99
C LEU A 10 4.88 6.03 4.82
N VAL A 11 5.52 6.11 6.00
CA VAL A 11 5.60 5.00 6.95
C VAL A 11 4.60 5.22 8.08
N VAL A 12 3.67 4.28 8.23
CA VAL A 12 2.55 4.33 9.19
C VAL A 12 2.70 3.19 10.19
N ASP A 13 3.09 3.52 11.42
CA ASP A 13 3.28 2.54 12.51
C ASP A 13 3.22 3.33 13.83
N ASP A 14 2.45 2.83 14.81
CA ASP A 14 2.25 3.45 16.13
C ASP A 14 3.50 3.32 17.00
N GLU A 15 4.29 2.27 16.79
CA GLU A 15 5.56 2.06 17.47
C GLU A 15 6.69 2.84 16.80
N ALA A 16 7.11 3.94 17.44
CA ALA A 16 8.19 4.80 16.93
C ALA A 16 9.52 4.05 16.70
N VAL A 17 9.80 2.99 17.48
CA VAL A 17 11.00 2.15 17.30
C VAL A 17 10.93 1.36 16.00
N MET A 18 9.77 0.74 15.72
CA MET A 18 9.54 0.01 14.48
C MET A 18 9.58 0.93 13.26
N ARG A 19 8.92 2.09 13.33
CA ARG A 19 8.96 3.10 12.27
C ARG A 19 10.39 3.52 11.93
N ARG A 20 11.23 3.82 12.93
CA ARG A 20 12.67 4.11 12.73
C ARG A 20 13.46 2.93 12.18
N HIS A 21 13.10 1.70 12.53
CA HIS A 21 13.73 0.50 11.98
C HIS A 21 13.43 0.37 10.47
N ILE A 22 12.17 0.48 10.06
CA ILE A 22 11.76 0.47 8.66
C ILE A 22 12.43 1.58 7.85
N ILE A 23 12.44 2.81 8.37
CA ILE A 23 13.07 3.96 7.71
C ILE A 23 14.56 3.70 7.42
N ARG A 24 15.29 3.14 8.39
CA ARG A 24 16.70 2.77 8.19
C ARG A 24 16.85 1.71 7.10
N MET A 25 15.99 0.70 7.08
CA MET A 25 16.04 -0.36 6.08
C MET A 25 15.73 0.17 4.68
N LEU A 26 14.76 1.07 4.54
CA LEU A 26 14.43 1.74 3.26
C LEU A 26 15.61 2.54 2.72
N ARG A 27 16.23 3.37 3.57
CA ARG A 27 17.41 4.18 3.21
C ARG A 27 18.62 3.33 2.80
N ASN A 28 18.71 2.11 3.31
CA ASN A 28 19.79 1.19 2.98
C ASN A 28 19.52 0.37 1.70
N ILE A 29 18.41 0.59 0.97
CA ILE A 29 18.18 -0.04 -0.33
C ILE A 29 19.01 0.71 -1.39
N PRO A 30 20.06 0.12 -2.01
CA PRO A 30 21.06 0.88 -2.78
C PRO A 30 20.54 1.61 -4.02
N VAL A 31 19.40 1.17 -4.55
CA VAL A 31 18.77 1.68 -5.77
C VAL A 31 17.70 2.75 -5.51
N LEU A 32 17.36 3.00 -4.24
CA LEU A 32 16.36 4.00 -3.86
C LEU A 32 17.04 5.22 -3.23
N ASP A 33 16.53 6.40 -3.56
CA ASP A 33 16.73 7.62 -2.78
C ASP A 33 15.39 7.96 -2.14
N VAL A 34 15.27 7.86 -0.81
CA VAL A 34 13.97 7.91 -0.14
C VAL A 34 13.79 9.20 0.66
N GLU A 35 12.69 9.89 0.38
CA GLU A 35 12.14 10.93 1.25
C GLU A 35 11.06 10.29 2.12
N ILE A 36 11.05 10.61 3.42
CA ILE A 36 10.19 9.92 4.39
C ILE A 36 9.17 10.88 4.97
N ALA A 37 7.90 10.49 4.89
CA ALA A 37 6.84 10.99 5.74
C ALA A 37 6.48 9.93 6.79
N GLU A 38 6.05 10.36 7.97
CA GLU A 38 5.70 9.49 9.09
C GLU A 38 4.27 9.76 9.55
N ALA A 39 3.53 8.69 9.87
CA ALA A 39 2.27 8.77 10.58
C ALA A 39 2.26 7.69 11.68
N ARG A 40 1.54 7.97 12.77
CA ARG A 40 1.45 7.06 13.92
C ARG A 40 0.27 6.08 13.83
N ASP A 41 -0.70 6.37 12.97
CA ASP A 41 -1.95 5.61 12.84
C ASP A 41 -2.60 5.90 11.48
N GLY A 42 -3.63 5.13 11.12
CA GLY A 42 -4.35 5.29 9.87
C GLY A 42 -5.03 6.65 9.70
N SER A 43 -5.51 7.26 10.78
CA SER A 43 -6.19 8.56 10.73
C SER A 43 -5.20 9.69 10.44
N ALA A 44 -4.03 9.67 11.07
CA ALA A 44 -2.94 10.60 10.80
C ALA A 44 -2.41 10.42 9.36
N ALA A 45 -2.34 9.18 8.88
CA ALA A 45 -1.96 8.90 7.49
C ALA A 45 -2.98 9.45 6.48
N LEU A 46 -4.29 9.27 6.71
CA LEU A 46 -5.32 9.86 5.85
C LEU A 46 -5.27 11.39 5.84
N LEU A 47 -5.04 12.01 7.00
CA LEU A 47 -4.86 13.46 7.07
C LEU A 47 -3.67 13.93 6.22
N HIS A 48 -2.55 13.19 6.27
CA HIS A 48 -1.40 13.45 5.42
C HIS A 48 -1.73 13.36 3.93
N LEU A 49 -2.43 12.29 3.52
CA LEU A 49 -2.83 12.07 2.12
C LEU A 49 -3.80 13.14 1.59
N ARG A 50 -4.60 13.76 2.47
CA ARG A 50 -5.48 14.89 2.13
C ARG A 50 -4.74 16.22 1.98
N GLY A 51 -3.47 16.30 2.40
CA GLY A 51 -2.66 17.51 2.40
C GLY A 51 -2.21 18.04 1.03
N GLY A 52 -2.76 17.53 -0.07
CA GLY A 52 -2.49 18.01 -1.44
C GLY A 52 -1.32 17.30 -2.15
N LEU A 53 -1.05 17.74 -3.39
CA LEU A 53 -0.11 17.07 -4.31
C LEU A 53 1.34 17.02 -3.81
N GLU A 54 1.79 18.01 -3.05
CA GLU A 54 3.16 18.08 -2.53
C GLU A 54 3.46 16.97 -1.51
N ASN A 55 2.42 16.51 -0.80
CA ASN A 55 2.46 15.46 0.22
C ASN A 55 2.16 14.07 -0.34
N LYS A 56 2.03 13.92 -1.66
CA LYS A 56 1.66 12.65 -2.26
C LYS A 56 2.84 11.66 -2.18
N PRO A 57 2.70 10.53 -1.46
CA PRO A 57 3.73 9.50 -1.45
C PRO A 57 3.67 8.68 -2.75
N ASP A 58 4.80 8.09 -3.10
CA ASP A 58 4.91 7.06 -4.14
C ASP A 58 4.63 5.66 -3.59
N LEU A 59 4.75 5.49 -2.27
CA LEU A 59 4.55 4.23 -1.56
C LEU A 59 4.09 4.51 -0.13
N ILE A 60 3.16 3.68 0.35
CA ILE A 60 2.80 3.62 1.76
C ILE A 60 3.25 2.27 2.33
N ILE A 61 3.87 2.31 3.50
CA ILE A 61 4.14 1.12 4.31
C ILE A 61 3.38 1.28 5.61
N THR A 62 2.46 0.36 5.90
CA THR A 62 1.58 0.46 7.07
C THR A 62 1.62 -0.79 7.92
N ASP A 63 1.65 -0.64 9.24
CA ASP A 63 1.32 -1.73 10.16
C ASP A 63 -0.18 -2.06 10.09
N LEU A 64 -0.56 -3.28 10.48
CA LEU A 64 -1.96 -3.70 10.53
C LEU A 64 -2.66 -3.33 11.84
N ARG A 65 -1.97 -3.32 12.98
CA ARG A 65 -2.54 -3.14 14.30
C ARG A 65 -2.11 -1.79 14.87
N MET A 66 -2.98 -0.80 14.71
CA MET A 66 -2.76 0.55 15.24
C MET A 66 -4.09 1.10 15.78
N GLU A 67 -4.00 2.04 16.71
CA GLU A 67 -5.15 2.82 17.20
C GLU A 67 -4.96 4.31 16.91
N PRO A 68 -6.05 5.08 16.68
CA PRO A 68 -7.45 4.65 16.67
C PRO A 68 -7.89 3.97 15.36
N MET A 69 -7.06 3.99 14.31
CA MET A 69 -7.37 3.37 13.02
C MET A 69 -6.27 2.39 12.62
N GLY A 70 -6.65 1.12 12.47
CA GLY A 70 -5.76 0.05 12.04
C GLY A 70 -5.46 0.06 10.54
N GLY A 71 -4.43 -0.69 10.13
CA GLY A 71 -3.95 -0.72 8.76
C GLY A 71 -4.96 -1.26 7.75
N LEU A 72 -5.76 -2.26 8.12
CA LEU A 72 -6.78 -2.81 7.22
C LEU A 72 -7.84 -1.77 6.85
N ASP A 73 -8.30 -0.99 7.83
CA ASP A 73 -9.31 0.05 7.61
C ASP A 73 -8.71 1.24 6.88
N PHE A 74 -7.47 1.61 7.20
CA PHE A 74 -6.71 2.60 6.46
C PHE A 74 -6.54 2.23 4.98
N ILE A 75 -6.13 1.00 4.67
CA ILE A 75 -5.98 0.53 3.29
C ILE A 75 -7.33 0.63 2.55
N ARG A 76 -8.43 0.19 3.17
CA ARG A 76 -9.77 0.28 2.57
C ARG A 76 -10.17 1.73 2.31
N ALA A 77 -9.89 2.64 3.23
CA ALA A 77 -10.16 4.07 3.08
C ALA A 77 -9.34 4.69 1.94
N VAL A 78 -8.07 4.30 1.77
CA VAL A 78 -7.29 4.73 0.60
C VAL A 78 -7.89 4.15 -0.69
N ARG A 79 -8.32 2.89 -0.69
CA ARG A 79 -8.89 2.23 -1.88
C ARG A 79 -10.29 2.70 -2.25
N SER A 80 -11.05 3.33 -1.36
CA SER A 80 -12.32 3.97 -1.73
C SER A 80 -12.07 5.15 -2.68
N GLY A 81 -10.94 5.85 -2.49
CA GLY A 81 -10.59 7.05 -3.26
C GLY A 81 -11.42 8.27 -2.87
N ASP A 82 -12.04 8.23 -1.69
CA ASP A 82 -12.77 9.36 -1.14
C ASP A 82 -11.83 10.54 -0.88
N ASP A 83 -12.39 11.74 -0.81
CA ASP A 83 -11.65 12.99 -0.57
C ASP A 83 -10.51 13.27 -1.57
N GLY A 84 -10.56 12.66 -2.76
CA GLY A 84 -9.54 12.84 -3.81
C GLY A 84 -8.25 12.06 -3.56
N ILE A 85 -8.24 11.12 -2.60
CA ILE A 85 -7.08 10.26 -2.35
C ILE A 85 -6.85 9.35 -3.58
N ASP A 86 -5.59 9.23 -4.01
CA ASP A 86 -5.23 8.36 -5.13
C ASP A 86 -5.39 6.89 -4.72
N ARG A 87 -6.53 6.30 -5.08
CA ARG A 87 -6.82 4.89 -4.81
C ARG A 87 -5.87 3.89 -5.47
N PHE A 88 -5.01 4.32 -6.40
CA PHE A 88 -3.97 3.50 -7.02
C PHE A 88 -2.61 3.60 -6.30
N LEU A 89 -2.52 4.27 -5.15
CA LEU A 89 -1.28 4.38 -4.39
C LEU A 89 -0.73 3.00 -4.02
N PRO A 90 0.54 2.70 -4.32
CA PRO A 90 1.15 1.45 -3.90
C PRO A 90 1.21 1.35 -2.36
N MET A 91 0.77 0.22 -1.80
CA MET A 91 0.70 -0.01 -0.35
C MET A 91 1.27 -1.39 0.03
N VAL A 92 2.24 -1.39 0.94
CA VAL A 92 2.77 -2.61 1.56
C VAL A 92 2.34 -2.67 3.02
N ALA A 93 1.60 -3.71 3.39
CA ALA A 93 1.21 -3.96 4.76
C ALA A 93 2.32 -4.69 5.54
N MET A 94 2.41 -4.43 6.84
CA MET A 94 3.27 -5.12 7.79
C MET A 94 2.42 -5.77 8.87
N THR A 95 2.71 -7.02 9.23
CA THR A 95 1.93 -7.74 10.24
C THR A 95 2.79 -8.60 11.15
N SER A 96 2.44 -8.65 12.43
CA SER A 96 2.93 -9.66 13.37
C SER A 96 2.01 -10.89 13.45
N ASP A 97 0.86 -10.84 12.79
CA ASP A 97 -0.15 -11.90 12.89
C ASP A 97 0.29 -13.14 12.13
N THR A 98 0.23 -14.28 12.82
CA THR A 98 0.57 -15.60 12.29
C THR A 98 -0.66 -16.37 11.82
N GLU A 99 -1.86 -15.79 11.98
CA GLU A 99 -3.11 -16.41 11.56
C GLU A 99 -3.13 -16.62 10.04
N THR A 100 -3.56 -17.81 9.63
CA THR A 100 -3.62 -18.22 8.22
C THR A 100 -4.45 -17.29 7.35
N ASP A 101 -5.48 -16.64 7.90
CA ASP A 101 -6.37 -15.73 7.15
C ASP A 101 -5.84 -14.28 7.03
N THR A 102 -4.75 -13.93 7.72
CA THR A 102 -4.18 -12.58 7.68
C THR A 102 -3.86 -12.14 6.25
N VAL A 103 -3.23 -13.03 5.48
CA VAL A 103 -2.88 -12.78 4.08
C VAL A 103 -4.13 -12.47 3.26
N THR A 104 -5.19 -13.27 3.42
CA THR A 104 -6.47 -13.07 2.74
C THR A 104 -7.09 -11.72 3.10
N ARG A 105 -7.11 -11.36 4.40
CA ARG A 105 -7.68 -10.09 4.88
C ARG A 105 -6.96 -8.88 4.30
N VAL A 106 -5.62 -8.92 4.25
CA VAL A 106 -4.78 -7.86 3.68
C VAL A 106 -5.00 -7.72 2.18
N LEU A 107 -5.03 -8.85 1.45
CA LEU A 107 -5.25 -8.84 0.00
C LEU A 107 -6.67 -8.38 -0.36
N ARG A 108 -7.68 -8.76 0.44
CA ARG A 108 -9.06 -8.27 0.33
C ARG A 108 -9.21 -6.79 0.68
N ALA A 109 -8.40 -6.26 1.59
CA ALA A 109 -8.34 -4.82 1.83
C ALA A 109 -7.76 -4.08 0.62
N GLY A 110 -6.93 -4.74 -0.19
CA GLY A 110 -6.39 -4.21 -1.45
C GLY A 110 -4.94 -3.77 -1.37
N ALA A 111 -4.14 -4.32 -0.44
CA ALA A 111 -2.70 -4.07 -0.40
C ALA A 111 -1.96 -4.67 -1.61
N ASP A 112 -0.84 -4.06 -2.00
CA ASP A 112 0.03 -4.52 -3.09
C ASP A 112 1.10 -5.50 -2.61
N GLY A 113 1.46 -5.43 -1.34
CA GLY A 113 2.43 -6.33 -0.72
C GLY A 113 2.14 -6.55 0.76
N LEU A 114 2.75 -7.60 1.30
CA LEU A 114 2.69 -7.95 2.72
C LEU A 114 4.07 -8.38 3.20
N VAL A 115 4.47 -7.84 4.35
CA VAL A 115 5.70 -8.17 5.07
C VAL A 115 5.30 -8.72 6.44
N THR A 116 5.82 -9.89 6.81
CA THR A 116 5.68 -10.41 8.17
C THR A 116 6.79 -9.87 9.06
N LYS A 117 6.44 -9.55 10.31
CA LYS A 117 7.38 -9.19 11.39
C LYS A 117 7.90 -10.52 12.01
N PRO A 118 9.19 -10.62 12.39
CA PRO A 118 10.22 -9.59 12.30
C PRO A 118 10.67 -9.34 10.86
N VAL A 119 10.77 -8.06 10.50
CA VAL A 119 11.13 -7.63 9.14
C VAL A 119 12.64 -7.69 8.93
N SER A 120 13.07 -8.30 7.82
CA SER A 120 14.46 -8.27 7.38
C SER A 120 14.65 -7.34 6.18
N GLN A 121 15.87 -6.86 5.97
CA GLN A 121 16.14 -5.88 4.91
C GLN A 121 15.86 -6.46 3.52
N GLU A 122 16.16 -7.75 3.33
CA GLU A 122 15.87 -8.45 2.08
C GLU A 122 14.36 -8.67 1.89
N MET A 123 13.60 -9.00 2.94
CA MET A 123 12.14 -9.13 2.85
C MET A 123 11.49 -7.80 2.46
N LEU A 124 11.88 -6.71 3.12
CA LEU A 124 11.37 -5.38 2.80
C LEU A 124 11.68 -5.01 1.35
N ARG A 125 12.93 -5.20 0.92
CA ARG A 125 13.37 -4.92 -0.46
C ARG A 125 12.57 -5.72 -1.49
N ARG A 126 12.33 -7.02 -1.24
CA ARG A 126 11.57 -7.91 -2.13
C ARG A 126 10.10 -7.52 -2.28
N GLN A 127 9.51 -6.90 -1.27
CA GLN A 127 8.13 -6.43 -1.34
C GLN A 127 8.03 -5.03 -1.94
N VAL A 128 8.93 -4.12 -1.54
CA VAL A 128 8.90 -2.71 -1.95
C VAL A 128 9.26 -2.51 -3.42
N LEU A 129 10.34 -3.11 -3.91
CA LEU A 129 10.83 -2.84 -5.27
C LEU A 129 9.81 -3.23 -6.35
N PRO A 130 9.20 -4.44 -6.34
CA PRO A 130 8.22 -4.79 -7.36
C PRO A 130 6.99 -3.89 -7.30
N VAL A 131 6.55 -3.50 -6.10
CA VAL A 131 5.38 -2.64 -5.90
C VAL A 131 5.61 -1.24 -6.47
N LEU A 132 6.80 -0.67 -6.30
CA LEU A 132 7.18 0.62 -6.88
C LEU A 132 7.29 0.59 -8.41
N THR A 133 7.67 -0.54 -9.00
CA THR A 133 7.89 -0.65 -10.45
C THR A 133 6.73 -1.29 -11.21
N ARG A 134 5.67 -1.73 -10.53
CA ARG A 134 4.59 -2.50 -11.15
C ARG A 134 3.65 -1.61 -11.96
N GLU A 135 3.43 -2.01 -13.21
CA GLU A 135 2.32 -1.52 -14.06
C GLU A 135 1.08 -2.43 -13.97
N SER A 136 0.98 -3.26 -12.92
CA SER A 136 -0.13 -4.21 -12.83
C SER A 136 -1.47 -3.48 -12.81
N PRO A 137 -2.45 -3.95 -13.60
CA PRO A 137 -3.76 -3.35 -13.59
C PRO A 137 -4.42 -3.55 -12.23
N PHE A 138 -5.26 -2.60 -11.86
CA PHE A 138 -6.17 -2.77 -10.74
C PHE A 138 -7.43 -3.46 -11.25
N ILE A 139 -8.17 -4.08 -10.35
CA ILE A 139 -9.45 -4.68 -10.65
C ILE A 139 -10.50 -4.17 -9.66
N GLU A 140 -11.68 -3.91 -10.20
CA GLU A 140 -12.86 -3.55 -9.44
C GLU A 140 -13.88 -4.68 -9.56
N ILE A 141 -14.31 -5.23 -8.42
CA ILE A 141 -15.25 -6.37 -8.37
C ILE A 141 -16.44 -5.97 -7.50
N VAL A 142 -17.65 -6.24 -7.99
CA VAL A 142 -18.87 -6.08 -7.20
C VAL A 142 -19.17 -7.42 -6.52
N LEU A 143 -19.07 -7.45 -5.20
CA LEU A 143 -19.35 -8.62 -4.35
C LEU A 143 -20.66 -8.40 -3.59
N PRO A 144 -21.35 -9.46 -3.13
CA PRO A 144 -22.55 -9.33 -2.31
C PRO A 144 -22.36 -8.47 -1.05
N GLU A 145 -21.19 -8.59 -0.40
CA GLU A 145 -20.80 -7.88 0.82
C GLU A 145 -20.23 -6.47 0.57
N GLY A 146 -20.06 -6.06 -0.69
CA GLY A 146 -19.54 -4.73 -1.03
C GLY A 146 -18.65 -4.73 -2.26
N LYS A 147 -17.87 -3.65 -2.40
CA LYS A 147 -17.02 -3.42 -3.57
C LYS A 147 -15.56 -3.69 -3.24
N TYR A 148 -14.91 -4.56 -4.01
CA TYR A 148 -13.46 -4.73 -3.95
C TYR A 148 -12.78 -3.82 -4.97
N PHE A 149 -11.69 -3.19 -4.56
CA PHE A 149 -10.75 -2.52 -5.46
C PHE A 149 -9.32 -2.71 -4.98
N GLY A 150 -8.47 -3.21 -5.86
CA GLY A 150 -7.08 -3.48 -5.52
C GLY A 150 -6.29 -4.03 -6.71
N PRO A 151 -5.00 -4.36 -6.49
CA PRO A 151 -4.13 -4.85 -7.54
C PRO A 151 -4.60 -6.23 -8.03
N PHE A 152 -4.62 -6.41 -9.35
CA PHE A 152 -4.86 -7.72 -9.92
C PHE A 152 -3.68 -8.65 -9.62
N SER A 153 -3.97 -9.82 -9.03
CA SER A 153 -2.98 -10.83 -8.69
C SER A 153 -3.54 -12.24 -8.88
N PRO A 154 -2.69 -13.28 -9.01
CA PRO A 154 -3.14 -14.67 -9.03
C PRO A 154 -4.01 -15.02 -7.82
N PHE A 155 -3.71 -14.46 -6.65
CA PHE A 155 -4.53 -14.63 -5.45
C PHE A 155 -5.94 -14.08 -5.64
N VAL A 156 -6.07 -12.82 -6.11
CA VAL A 156 -7.37 -12.18 -6.38
C VAL A 156 -8.16 -12.99 -7.40
N LYS A 157 -7.49 -13.52 -8.44
CA LYS A 157 -8.11 -14.40 -9.43
C LYS A 157 -8.68 -15.69 -8.84
N GLN A 158 -8.01 -16.27 -7.85
CA GLN A 158 -8.40 -17.57 -7.28
C GLN A 158 -9.35 -17.44 -6.07
N HIS A 159 -9.27 -16.37 -5.29
CA HIS A 159 -9.93 -16.28 -3.97
C HIS A 159 -10.91 -15.11 -3.82
N VAL A 160 -10.91 -14.15 -4.74
CA VAL A 160 -11.79 -12.96 -4.69
C VAL A 160 -12.70 -12.89 -5.92
N LEU A 161 -12.18 -13.23 -7.10
CA LEU A 161 -12.98 -13.35 -8.31
C LEU A 161 -13.85 -14.60 -8.26
N VAL A 162 -15.14 -14.40 -8.04
CA VAL A 162 -16.15 -15.46 -8.11
C VAL A 162 -16.62 -15.62 -9.55
N PRO A 163 -16.76 -16.85 -10.09
CA PRO A 163 -17.32 -17.08 -11.41
C PRO A 163 -18.67 -16.39 -11.58
N GLY A 164 -18.84 -15.62 -12.66
CA GLY A 164 -20.08 -14.89 -12.94
C GLY A 164 -20.21 -13.53 -12.24
N CYS A 165 -19.31 -13.16 -11.32
CA CYS A 165 -19.33 -11.83 -10.72
C CYS A 165 -18.90 -10.74 -11.72
N PRO A 166 -19.70 -9.67 -11.87
CA PRO A 166 -19.29 -8.50 -12.64
C PRO A 166 -17.99 -7.90 -12.09
N HIS A 167 -17.01 -7.73 -12.97
CA HIS A 167 -15.74 -7.10 -12.64
C HIS A 167 -15.27 -6.24 -13.80
N ARG A 168 -14.45 -5.23 -13.49
CA ARG A 168 -13.82 -4.35 -14.46
C ARG A 168 -12.33 -4.23 -14.17
N ILE A 169 -11.50 -4.46 -15.18
CA ILE A 169 -10.08 -4.10 -15.11
C ILE A 169 -9.96 -2.58 -15.22
N VAL A 170 -9.25 -1.97 -14.27
CA VAL A 170 -9.05 -0.54 -14.17
C VAL A 170 -7.56 -0.25 -14.26
N HIS A 171 -7.17 0.53 -15.25
CA HIS A 171 -5.81 1.05 -15.34
C HIS A 171 -5.77 2.43 -14.70
N LYS A 172 -4.68 2.72 -13.98
CA LYS A 172 -4.37 4.10 -13.59
C LYS A 172 -4.32 4.91 -14.88
N ARG A 173 -5.22 5.88 -15.08
CA ARG A 173 -5.07 6.81 -16.20
C ARG A 173 -3.71 7.48 -16.00
N GLN A 174 -2.78 7.28 -16.93
CA GLN A 174 -1.59 8.13 -16.99
C GLN A 174 -2.13 9.56 -17.02
N GLY A 175 -1.84 10.32 -15.97
CA GLY A 175 -2.21 11.73 -15.94
C GLY A 175 -1.67 12.35 -17.22
N ARG A 176 -2.54 12.98 -18.01
CA ARG A 176 -2.09 13.93 -19.02
C ARG A 176 -1.22 14.94 -18.29
N ILE A 177 0.10 14.81 -18.42
CA ILE A 177 0.95 15.98 -18.41
C ILE A 177 0.64 16.63 -19.75
N ALA A 178 -0.36 17.50 -19.77
CA ALA A 178 -0.53 18.41 -20.88
C ALA A 178 0.72 19.29 -20.91
N ALA A 179 1.28 19.40 -22.11
CA ALA A 179 2.46 20.18 -22.46
C ALA A 179 2.36 21.65 -22.01
#